data_AF-A0AAX2RDL8-F1
#
_entry.id   AF-A0AAX2RDL8-F1
#
_cell.length_a   1.000
_cell.length_b   1.000
_cell.length_c   1.000
_cell.angle_alpha   90.00
_cell.angle_beta   90.00
_cell.angle_gamma   90.00
#
_symmetry.space_group_name_H-M   'P 1'
#
loop_
_entity.id
_entity.type
_entity.pdbx_description
1 polymer ?
#
loop_
_entity_poly.entity_id
_entity_poly.type
_entity_poly.pdbx_seq_one_letter_code
_entity_poly.pdbx_strand_id
1 'polypeptide(L)'
;MMNANQLESDAVQMRAKSLRAELDEALTEQLQARMHAGVAEDGEHRLQLANARVADVARRCYDAGQCLDSNAVQAAGARARAEHMKKGR
;
A
#
# COMPACT_ATOMS: atom_id res chain seq x y z
N MET A 1 -35.00 -10.71 -1.06
CA MET A 1 -34.26 -10.47 -2.32
C MET A 1 -33.24 -9.38 -2.03
N MET A 2 -31.95 -9.72 -1.96
CA MET A 2 -30.88 -8.74 -1.75
C MET A 2 -30.60 -8.04 -3.09
N ASN A 3 -30.63 -6.71 -3.08
CA ASN A 3 -30.37 -5.88 -4.26
C ASN A 3 -28.91 -6.01 -4.69
N ALA A 4 -28.65 -6.16 -6.00
CA ALA A 4 -27.31 -6.27 -6.56
C ALA A 4 -26.39 -5.09 -6.17
N ASN A 5 -26.94 -3.87 -6.09
CA ASN A 5 -26.23 -2.68 -5.62
C ASN A 5 -25.73 -2.77 -4.16
N GLN A 6 -26.41 -3.57 -3.32
CA GLN A 6 -26.05 -3.74 -1.91
C GLN A 6 -24.88 -4.72 -1.78
N LEU A 7 -24.87 -5.78 -2.59
CA LEU A 7 -23.77 -6.74 -2.68
C LEU A 7 -22.48 -6.10 -3.20
N GLU A 8 -22.56 -5.21 -4.20
CA GLU A 8 -21.39 -4.47 -4.69
C GLU A 8 -20.84 -3.51 -3.65
N SER A 9 -21.70 -2.82 -2.90
CA SER A 9 -21.30 -1.92 -1.82
C SER A 9 -20.62 -2.67 -0.66
N ASP A 10 -21.15 -3.83 -0.26
CA ASP A 10 -20.55 -4.69 0.76
C ASP A 10 -19.20 -5.28 0.28
N ALA A 11 -19.11 -5.71 -0.98
CA ALA A 11 -17.86 -6.20 -1.55
C ALA A 11 -16.77 -5.11 -1.61
N VAL A 12 -17.14 -3.88 -1.96
CA VAL A 12 -16.22 -2.73 -1.97
C VAL A 12 -15.78 -2.37 -0.54
N GLN A 13 -16.68 -2.39 0.44
CA GLN A 13 -16.31 -2.16 1.85
C GLN A 13 -15.40 -3.27 2.41
N MET A 14 -15.67 -4.53 2.09
CA MET A 14 -14.83 -5.66 2.52
C MET A 14 -13.43 -5.57 1.92
N ARG A 15 -13.33 -5.25 0.63
CA ARG A 15 -12.05 -4.97 -0.04
C ARG A 15 -11.34 -3.75 0.55
N ALA A 16 -12.10 -2.75 1.00
CA ALA A 16 -11.52 -1.56 1.64
C ALA A 16 -10.91 -1.85 3.00
N LYS A 17 -11.60 -2.66 3.81
CA LYS A 17 -11.07 -3.13 5.09
C LYS A 17 -9.86 -4.05 4.88
N SER A 18 -9.85 -4.89 3.85
CA SER A 18 -8.72 -5.77 3.56
C SER A 18 -7.48 -4.99 3.13
N LEU A 19 -7.60 -4.03 2.20
CA LEU A 19 -6.48 -3.22 1.74
C LEU A 19 -5.87 -2.36 2.84
N ARG A 20 -6.69 -1.83 3.74
CA ARG A 20 -6.20 -1.09 4.90
C ARG A 20 -5.39 -1.98 5.84
N ALA A 21 -5.91 -3.17 6.15
CA ALA A 21 -5.19 -4.14 6.97
C ALA A 21 -3.87 -4.60 6.32
N GLU A 22 -3.88 -4.84 5.01
CA GLU A 22 -2.67 -5.16 4.22
C GLU A 22 -1.63 -4.02 4.30
N LEU A 23 -2.08 -2.76 4.24
CA LEU A 23 -1.20 -1.60 4.34
C LEU A 23 -0.59 -1.46 5.74
N ASP A 24 -1.41 -1.61 6.78
CA ASP A 24 -0.96 -1.52 8.17
C ASP A 24 0.04 -2.65 8.52
N GLU A 25 -0.20 -3.86 8.00
CA GLU A 25 0.72 -4.99 8.13
C GLU A 25 2.05 -4.71 7.42
N ALA A 26 2.01 -4.24 6.18
CA ALA A 26 3.22 -3.91 5.42
C ALA A 26 4.05 -2.80 6.09
N LEU A 27 3.39 -1.78 6.65
CA LEU A 27 4.06 -0.71 7.41
C LEU A 27 4.70 -1.25 8.70
N THR A 28 4.02 -2.16 9.39
CA THR A 28 4.55 -2.82 10.58
C THR A 28 5.77 -3.66 10.26
N GLU A 29 5.73 -4.43 9.17
CA GLU A 29 6.86 -5.23 8.68
C GLU A 29 8.05 -4.34 8.28
N GLN A 30 7.79 -3.21 7.62
CA GLN A 30 8.82 -2.23 7.30
C GLN A 30 9.47 -1.65 8.57
N LEU A 31 8.67 -1.32 9.58
CA LEU A 31 9.19 -0.83 10.86
C LEU A 31 10.08 -1.88 11.54
N GLN A 32 9.64 -3.14 11.58
CA GLN A 32 10.44 -4.25 12.11
C GLN A 32 11.74 -4.43 11.32
N ALA A 33 11.67 -4.43 9.99
CA ALA A 33 12.84 -4.56 9.14
C ALA A 33 13.84 -3.42 9.37
N ARG A 34 13.36 -2.17 9.58
CA ARG A 34 14.23 -1.02 9.93
C ARG A 34 14.95 -1.22 11.24
N MET A 35 14.29 -1.78 12.26
CA MET A 35 14.93 -2.06 13.55
C MET A 35 16.03 -3.13 13.42
N HIS A 36 15.86 -4.08 12.51
CA HIS A 36 16.83 -5.16 12.29
C HIS A 36 17.91 -4.83 11.24
N ALA A 37 17.74 -3.75 10.45
CA ALA A 37 18.59 -3.42 9.31
C ALA A 37 20.07 -3.23 9.66
N GLY A 38 20.37 -2.73 10.87
CA GLY A 38 21.74 -2.54 11.35
C GLY A 38 22.24 -3.60 12.34
N VAL A 39 21.47 -4.66 12.57
CA VAL A 39 21.78 -5.68 13.60
C VAL A 39 21.92 -7.07 12.99
N ALA A 40 21.15 -7.38 11.94
CA ALA A 40 21.18 -8.66 11.26
C ALA A 40 22.00 -8.58 9.96
N GLU A 41 22.71 -9.67 9.63
CA GLU A 41 23.49 -9.79 8.39
C GLU A 41 22.63 -9.53 7.14
N ASP A 42 21.38 -10.01 7.14
CA ASP A 42 20.39 -9.78 6.06
C ASP A 42 19.46 -8.59 6.32
N GLY A 43 19.76 -7.76 7.32
CA GLY A 43 18.88 -6.70 7.78
C GLY A 43 18.52 -5.69 6.67
N GLU A 44 19.53 -5.25 5.91
CA GLU A 44 19.32 -4.34 4.78
C GLU A 44 18.47 -4.96 3.67
N HIS A 45 18.70 -6.24 3.36
CA HIS A 45 17.94 -6.94 2.33
C HIS A 45 16.46 -7.08 2.74
N ARG A 46 16.19 -7.45 4.00
CA ARG A 46 14.82 -7.49 4.54
C ARG A 46 14.15 -6.12 4.52
N LEU A 47 14.89 -5.05 4.83
CA LEU A 47 14.37 -3.70 4.73
C LEU A 47 14.01 -3.33 3.29
N GLN A 48 14.82 -3.71 2.30
CA GLN A 48 14.49 -3.49 0.89
C GLN A 48 13.22 -4.22 0.47
N LEU A 49 13.05 -5.49 0.87
CA LEU A 49 11.83 -6.26 0.59
C LEU A 49 10.59 -5.63 1.24
N ALA A 50 10.69 -5.23 2.51
CA ALA A 50 9.58 -4.60 3.22
C ALA A 50 9.22 -3.23 2.60
N ASN A 51 10.22 -2.43 2.18
CA ASN A 51 10.00 -1.19 1.45
C ASN A 51 9.27 -1.43 0.12
N ALA A 52 9.64 -2.47 -0.62
CA ALA A 52 8.99 -2.84 -1.88
C ALA A 52 7.53 -3.26 -1.65
N ARG A 53 7.25 -4.04 -0.59
CA ARG A 53 5.90 -4.45 -0.22
C ARG A 53 5.01 -3.26 0.14
N VAL A 54 5.51 -2.32 0.95
CA VAL A 54 4.77 -1.08 1.27
C VAL A 54 4.46 -0.29 0.01
N ALA A 55 5.41 -0.18 -0.93
CA ALA A 55 5.18 0.54 -2.18
C ALA A 55 4.11 -0.11 -3.06
N ASP A 56 4.09 -1.44 -3.15
CA ASP A 56 3.08 -2.20 -3.90
C ASP A 56 1.67 -2.01 -3.31
N VAL A 57 1.52 -2.24 -2.00
CA VAL A 57 0.23 -2.10 -1.32
C VAL A 57 -0.24 -0.65 -1.35
N ALA A 58 0.65 0.32 -1.15
CA ALA A 58 0.33 1.73 -1.25
C ALA A 58 -0.18 2.13 -2.65
N ARG A 59 0.37 1.53 -3.71
CA ARG A 59 -0.11 1.75 -5.08
C ARG A 59 -1.50 1.14 -5.29
N ARG A 60 -1.73 -0.08 -4.82
CA ARG A 60 -3.07 -0.73 -4.85
C ARG A 60 -4.11 0.09 -4.08
N CYS A 61 -3.77 0.63 -2.91
CA CYS A 61 -4.63 1.53 -2.15
C CYS A 61 -4.95 2.82 -2.94
N TYR A 62 -3.94 3.43 -3.56
CA TYR A 62 -4.12 4.65 -4.37
C TYR A 62 -5.02 4.38 -5.58
N ASP A 63 -4.77 3.32 -6.34
CA ASP A 63 -5.55 2.94 -7.53
C ASP A 63 -7.01 2.61 -7.17
N ALA A 64 -7.24 2.07 -5.97
CA ALA A 64 -8.57 1.81 -5.42
C ALA A 64 -9.25 3.06 -4.80
N GLY A 65 -8.55 4.20 -4.69
CA GLY A 65 -9.07 5.41 -4.05
C GLY A 65 -9.23 5.29 -2.53
N GLN A 66 -8.44 4.44 -1.88
CA GLN A 66 -8.54 4.11 -0.46
C GLN A 66 -7.27 4.45 0.32
N CYS A 67 -7.39 4.51 1.65
CA CYS A 67 -6.26 4.77 2.57
C CYS A 67 -5.46 6.05 2.23
N LEU A 68 -6.13 7.04 1.62
CA LEU A 68 -5.51 8.28 1.11
C LEU A 68 -5.00 9.20 2.23
N ASP A 69 -5.36 8.92 3.48
CA ASP A 69 -4.83 9.54 4.69
C ASP A 69 -3.41 9.05 5.05
N SER A 70 -2.96 7.91 4.50
CA SER A 70 -1.61 7.40 4.74
C SER A 70 -0.58 8.11 3.86
N ASN A 71 0.49 8.60 4.48
CA ASN A 71 1.62 9.25 3.79
C ASN A 71 2.25 8.34 2.73
N ALA A 72 2.30 7.03 2.97
CA ALA A 72 2.84 6.06 2.02
C ALA A 72 2.01 6.01 0.72
N VAL A 73 0.69 6.04 0.84
CA VAL A 73 -0.27 6.06 -0.28
C VAL A 73 -0.19 7.38 -1.04
N GLN A 74 -0.06 8.50 -0.34
CA GLN A 74 0.13 9.82 -0.97
C GLN A 74 1.44 9.89 -1.77
N ALA A 75 2.54 9.36 -1.21
CA ALA A 75 3.82 9.28 -1.89
C ALA A 75 3.77 8.35 -3.12
N ALA A 76 3.09 7.21 -3.02
CA ALA A 76 2.85 6.32 -4.16
C ALA A 76 2.05 7.03 -5.27
N GLY A 77 0.99 7.75 -4.92
CA GLY A 77 0.21 8.54 -5.85
C GLY A 77 1.00 9.67 -6.51
N ALA A 78 1.86 10.37 -5.76
CA ALA A 78 2.75 11.40 -6.31
C ALA A 78 3.74 10.82 -7.34
N ARG A 79 4.31 9.64 -7.06
CA ARG A 79 5.19 8.93 -8.01
C ARG A 79 4.44 8.50 -9.27
N ALA A 80 3.26 7.89 -9.12
CA ALA A 80 2.42 7.49 -10.25
C ALA A 80 2.05 8.69 -11.14
N ARG A 81 1.74 9.85 -10.54
CA ARG A 81 1.49 11.10 -11.27
C ARG A 81 2.73 11.60 -12.01
N ALA A 82 3.91 11.56 -11.38
CA ALA A 82 5.16 11.96 -12.00
C ALA A 82 5.54 11.05 -13.20
N GLU A 83 5.31 9.74 -13.08
CA GLU A 83 5.51 8.78 -14.19
C GLU A 83 4.58 9.08 -15.37
N HIS A 84 3.32 9.42 -15.09
CA HIS A 84 2.35 9.78 -16.13
C HIS A 84 2.75 11.06 -16.87
N MET A 85 3.23 12.08 -16.15
CA MET A 85 3.75 13.32 -16.73
C MET A 85 5.02 13.09 -17.57
N LYS A 86 5.86 12.12 -17.20
CA LYS A 86 7.09 11.78 -17.93
C LYS A 86 6.82 11.00 -19.22
N LYS A 87 5.75 10.19 -19.27
CA LYS A 87 5.32 9.44 -20.47
C LYS A 87 4.54 10.28 -21.49
N GLY A 88 3.98 11.41 -21.07
CA GLY A 88 3.20 12.30 -21.93
C GLY A 88 4.02 13.36 -22.67
N ARG A 89 5.35 13.23 -22.75
CA ARG A 89 6.25 14.18 -23.42
C ARG A 89 7.03 13.49 -24.53
#